data_AF-A0A0F9NY42-F1
#
_entry.id   AF-A0A0F9NY42-F1
#
_cell.length_a   1.000
_cell.length_b   1.000
_cell.length_c   1.000
_cell.angle_alpha   90.00
_cell.angle_beta   90.00
_cell.angle_gamma   90.00
#
_symmetry.space_group_name_H-M   'P 1'
#
loop_
_entity.id
_entity.type
_entity.pdbx_description
1 polymer ?
#
loop_
_entity_poly.entity_id
_entity_poly.type
_entity_poly.pdbx_seq_one_letter_code
_entity_poly.pdbx_strand_id
1 'polypeptide(L)'
;MPNMNYQRDWINPKNAAGFCAACAQLALEFYVGDPNHRRRQIIVSAIEIAEQYARGDKIDKQHAEKLADGAFWASKDLSLGASGRPSRSAARAAAACARSVRTSFTSYTSRIYVVDSVIRHAFDAGVDTHDVDVAFARWVVWDLAGDKQIDEELRLAAGAAVVAGDEDLASKLVQGKL
;
A
#
# COMPACT_ATOMS: atom_id res chain seq x y z
N MET A 1 17.96 7.24 10.72
CA MET A 1 17.68 5.91 10.14
C MET A 1 18.10 5.97 8.68
N PRO A 2 18.69 4.91 8.10
CA PRO A 2 18.98 4.91 6.67
C PRO A 2 17.61 5.00 5.97
N ASN A 3 17.32 6.14 5.37
CA ASN A 3 16.06 6.35 4.66
C ASN A 3 16.10 5.49 3.41
N MET A 4 15.35 4.38 3.41
CA MET A 4 14.96 3.71 2.17
C MET A 4 14.29 4.77 1.30
N ASN A 5 14.90 5.04 0.16
CA ASN A 5 14.33 5.92 -0.83
C ASN A 5 13.39 5.03 -1.62
N TYR A 6 12.08 5.09 -1.36
CA TYR A 6 11.05 4.36 -2.11
C TYR A 6 10.91 4.93 -3.54
N GLN A 7 12.04 5.05 -4.25
CA GLN A 7 12.14 5.54 -5.61
C GLN A 7 11.85 4.38 -6.55
N ARG A 8 10.58 4.21 -6.87
CA ARG A 8 10.11 3.36 -7.95
C ARG A 8 9.56 4.24 -9.06
N ASP A 9 9.36 3.65 -10.23
CA ASP A 9 8.58 4.31 -11.28
C ASP A 9 7.09 4.42 -10.90
N TRP A 10 6.79 5.42 -10.09
CA TRP A 10 5.42 5.79 -9.72
C TRP A 10 4.65 6.40 -10.89
N ILE A 11 5.27 6.56 -12.08
CA ILE A 11 4.54 6.86 -13.32
C ILE A 11 3.66 5.69 -13.76
N ASN A 12 3.87 4.49 -13.22
CA ASN A 12 2.88 3.44 -13.30
C ASN A 12 1.89 3.56 -12.12
N PRO A 13 0.62 3.94 -12.37
CA PRO A 13 -0.37 4.08 -11.30
C PRO A 13 -0.69 2.77 -10.58
N LYS A 14 -0.50 1.61 -11.25
CA LYS A 14 -0.68 0.30 -10.62
C LYS A 14 0.35 0.03 -9.53
N ASN A 15 1.59 0.47 -9.74
CA ASN A 15 2.67 0.30 -8.78
C ASN A 15 2.38 1.10 -7.50
N ALA A 16 1.94 2.35 -7.66
CA ALA A 16 1.53 3.19 -6.53
C ALA A 16 0.36 2.55 -5.78
N ALA A 17 -0.67 2.07 -6.48
CA ALA A 17 -1.83 1.46 -5.85
C ALA A 17 -1.51 0.19 -5.08
N GLY A 18 -0.70 -0.72 -5.65
CA GLY A 18 -0.36 -1.96 -4.98
C GLY A 18 0.53 -1.75 -3.76
N PHE A 19 1.50 -0.83 -3.82
CA PHE A 19 2.29 -0.50 -2.64
C PHE A 19 1.45 0.21 -1.56
N CYS A 20 0.54 1.12 -1.95
CA CYS A 20 -0.42 1.72 -1.03
C CYS A 20 -1.31 0.65 -0.36
N ALA A 21 -1.74 -0.36 -1.11
CA ALA A 21 -2.54 -1.46 -0.57
C ALA A 21 -1.76 -2.24 0.48
N ALA A 22 -0.51 -2.61 0.19
CA ALA A 22 0.36 -3.31 1.13
C ALA A 22 0.56 -2.53 2.44
N CYS A 23 0.83 -1.22 2.34
CA CYS A 23 0.98 -0.35 3.53
C CYS A 23 -0.33 -0.22 4.33
N ALA A 24 -1.46 -0.04 3.64
CA ALA A 24 -2.77 0.05 4.29
C ALA A 24 -3.18 -1.27 4.96
N GLN A 25 -2.80 -2.41 4.38
CA GLN A 25 -3.02 -3.73 4.94
C GLN A 25 -2.24 -3.94 6.25
N LEU A 26 -0.98 -3.50 6.32
CA LEU A 26 -0.22 -3.49 7.58
C LEU A 26 -0.91 -2.62 8.63
N ALA A 27 -1.36 -1.42 8.24
CA ALA A 27 -2.04 -0.51 9.15
C ALA A 27 -3.39 -1.06 9.66
N LEU A 28 -4.08 -1.88 8.86
CA LEU A 28 -5.38 -2.48 9.21
C LEU A 28 -5.32 -3.37 10.46
N GLU A 29 -4.15 -3.94 10.78
CA GLU A 29 -3.94 -4.72 12.01
C GLU A 29 -4.15 -3.88 13.28
N PHE A 30 -3.82 -2.58 13.20
CA PHE A 30 -4.00 -1.61 14.27
C PHE A 30 -5.41 -1.01 14.31
N TYR A 31 -6.29 -1.39 13.37
CA TYR A 31 -7.68 -0.95 13.36
C TYR A 31 -8.52 -1.75 14.35
N VAL A 32 -8.67 -1.20 15.55
CA VAL A 32 -9.68 -1.61 16.54
C VAL A 32 -11.02 -1.03 16.11
N GLY A 33 -11.88 -1.87 15.55
CA GLY A 33 -13.11 -1.47 14.87
C GLY A 33 -14.25 -1.06 15.78
N ASP A 34 -15.32 -0.57 15.14
CA ASP A 34 -16.63 -0.39 15.77
C ASP A 34 -17.25 -1.78 16.08
N PRO A 35 -17.95 -1.94 17.22
CA PRO A 35 -18.63 -3.19 17.60
C PRO A 35 -19.51 -3.82 16.51
N ASN A 36 -19.99 -3.05 15.54
CA ASN A 36 -20.85 -3.55 14.47
C ASN A 36 -20.13 -4.02 13.20
N HIS A 37 -18.79 -4.04 13.17
CA HIS A 37 -17.93 -4.46 12.04
C HIS A 37 -18.10 -3.72 10.70
N ARG A 38 -19.16 -2.92 10.51
CA ARG A 38 -19.50 -2.25 9.25
C ARG A 38 -18.41 -1.31 8.74
N ARG A 39 -17.78 -0.54 9.64
CA ARG A 39 -16.67 0.35 9.28
C ARG A 39 -15.43 -0.43 8.85
N ARG A 40 -15.15 -1.57 9.50
CA ARG A 40 -14.01 -2.42 9.12
C ARG A 40 -14.20 -2.97 7.70
N GLN A 41 -15.41 -3.37 7.34
CA GLN A 41 -15.72 -3.84 5.99
C GLN A 41 -15.45 -2.75 4.94
N ILE A 42 -15.88 -1.51 5.18
CA ILE A 42 -15.61 -0.40 4.25
C ILE A 42 -14.09 -0.17 4.08
N ILE A 43 -13.32 -0.23 5.17
CA ILE A 43 -11.86 -0.08 5.14
C ILE A 43 -11.21 -1.23 4.36
N VAL A 44 -11.64 -2.47 4.59
CA VAL A 44 -11.15 -3.64 3.84
C VAL A 44 -11.46 -3.49 2.35
N SER A 45 -12.70 -3.15 1.98
CA SER A 45 -13.07 -2.94 0.58
C SER A 45 -12.30 -1.80 -0.08
N ALA A 46 -11.94 -0.75 0.68
CA ALA A 46 -11.09 0.34 0.20
C ALA A 46 -9.64 -0.11 -0.08
N ILE A 47 -9.13 -1.12 0.61
CA ILE A 47 -7.82 -1.72 0.33
C ILE A 47 -7.94 -2.66 -0.88
N GLU A 48 -8.93 -3.54 -0.87
CA GLU A 48 -9.16 -4.54 -1.94
C GLU A 48 -9.32 -3.90 -3.32
N ILE A 49 -9.98 -2.75 -3.42
CA ILE A 49 -10.14 -2.07 -4.72
C ILE A 49 -8.81 -1.58 -5.30
N ALA A 50 -7.85 -1.20 -4.45
CA ALA A 50 -6.51 -0.83 -4.88
C ALA A 50 -5.69 -2.06 -5.27
N GLU A 51 -5.81 -3.18 -4.56
CA GLU A 51 -5.19 -4.46 -4.94
C GLU A 51 -5.69 -4.95 -6.30
N GLN A 52 -7.01 -4.93 -6.51
CA GLN A 52 -7.63 -5.28 -7.80
C GLN A 52 -7.10 -4.37 -8.92
N TYR A 53 -7.05 -3.06 -8.69
CA TYR A 53 -6.48 -2.12 -9.66
C TYR A 53 -5.01 -2.44 -9.98
N ALA A 54 -4.21 -2.77 -8.96
CA ALA A 54 -2.80 -3.09 -9.10
C ALA A 54 -2.57 -4.38 -9.93
N ARG A 55 -3.46 -5.37 -9.79
CA ARG A 55 -3.51 -6.58 -10.65
C ARG A 55 -3.98 -6.29 -12.09
N GLY A 56 -4.49 -5.09 -12.35
CA GLY A 56 -4.98 -4.69 -13.67
C GLY A 56 -6.46 -4.92 -13.89
N ASP A 57 -7.23 -5.20 -12.85
CA ASP A 57 -8.68 -5.32 -12.92
C ASP A 57 -9.30 -3.98 -13.36
N LYS A 58 -10.39 -4.04 -14.11
CA LYS A 58 -11.15 -2.85 -14.50
C LYS A 58 -11.97 -2.37 -13.30
N ILE A 59 -11.61 -1.20 -12.77
CA ILE A 59 -12.26 -0.61 -11.60
C ILE A 59 -13.23 0.51 -11.99
N ASP A 60 -14.42 0.52 -11.38
CA ASP A 60 -15.29 1.69 -11.34
C ASP A 60 -14.69 2.74 -10.39
N LYS A 61 -14.22 3.85 -10.97
CA LYS A 61 -13.58 4.95 -10.24
C LYS A 61 -14.52 5.65 -9.28
N GLN A 62 -15.83 5.75 -9.60
CA GLN A 62 -16.80 6.32 -8.68
C GLN A 62 -17.02 5.42 -7.47
N HIS A 63 -16.96 4.10 -7.68
CA HIS A 63 -17.00 3.14 -6.58
C HIS A 63 -15.77 3.26 -5.67
N ALA A 64 -14.57 3.37 -6.25
CA ALA A 64 -13.33 3.61 -5.49
C ALA A 64 -13.38 4.92 -4.69
N GLU A 65 -13.94 5.99 -5.27
CA GLU A 65 -14.11 7.26 -4.56
C GLU A 65 -15.09 7.15 -3.38
N LYS A 66 -16.21 6.45 -3.56
CA LYS A 66 -17.16 6.18 -2.46
C LYS A 66 -16.52 5.38 -1.33
N LEU A 67 -15.71 4.37 -1.65
CA LEU A 67 -14.99 3.59 -0.65
C LEU A 67 -13.93 4.42 0.08
N ALA A 68 -13.19 5.25 -0.66
CA ALA A 68 -12.23 6.18 -0.07
C ALA A 68 -12.89 7.15 0.92
N ASP A 69 -14.02 7.74 0.54
CA ASP A 69 -14.74 8.66 1.42
C ASP A 69 -15.37 7.92 2.60
N GLY A 70 -15.92 6.72 2.39
CA GLY A 70 -16.40 5.87 3.47
C GLY A 70 -15.31 5.56 4.51
N ALA A 71 -14.11 5.16 4.07
CA ALA A 71 -12.97 4.92 4.94
C ALA A 71 -12.50 6.21 5.65
N PHE A 72 -12.52 7.35 4.95
CA PHE A 72 -12.20 8.65 5.55
C PHE A 72 -13.19 9.03 6.66
N TRP A 73 -14.49 8.87 6.43
CA TRP A 73 -15.53 9.14 7.43
C TRP A 73 -15.46 8.17 8.61
N ALA A 74 -15.18 6.88 8.35
CA ALA A 74 -14.90 5.92 9.41
C ALA A 74 -13.75 6.39 10.33
N SER A 75 -12.75 7.09 9.80
CA SER A 75 -11.66 7.68 10.59
C SER A 75 -12.10 8.84 11.50
N LYS A 76 -13.14 9.58 11.11
CA LYS A 76 -13.65 10.75 11.84
C LYS A 76 -14.49 10.36 13.04
N ASP A 77 -15.22 9.25 12.94
CA ASP A 77 -16.10 8.74 13.98
C ASP A 77 -15.35 8.09 15.15
N LEU A 78 -14.04 7.85 15.00
CA LEU A 78 -13.21 7.29 16.06
C LEU A 78 -12.81 8.36 17.08
N SER A 79 -12.87 8.00 18.36
CA SER A 79 -12.52 8.88 19.47
C SER A 79 -11.07 9.37 19.38
N LEU A 80 -10.82 10.57 19.90
CA LEU A 80 -9.49 11.21 19.92
C LEU A 80 -8.54 10.65 21.00
N GLY A 81 -8.95 9.60 21.73
CA GLY A 81 -8.14 9.00 22.79
C GLY A 81 -6.93 8.21 22.26
N ALA A 82 -6.04 7.82 23.17
CA ALA A 82 -4.79 7.12 22.83
C ALA A 82 -5.03 5.83 22.01
N SER A 83 -6.11 5.10 22.28
CA SER A 83 -6.50 3.89 21.53
C SER A 83 -7.19 4.18 20.19
N GLY A 84 -7.74 5.38 19.99
CA GLY A 84 -8.44 5.75 18.76
C GLY A 84 -7.52 6.32 17.67
N ARG A 85 -6.34 6.83 18.05
CA ARG A 85 -5.36 7.39 17.10
C ARG A 85 -4.84 6.33 16.11
N PRO A 86 -4.39 5.13 16.54
CA PRO A 86 -3.97 4.07 15.63
C PRO A 86 -5.06 3.67 14.63
N SER A 87 -6.27 3.39 15.12
CA SER A 87 -7.41 3.02 14.27
C SER A 87 -7.77 4.11 13.26
N ARG A 88 -7.69 5.39 13.66
CA ARG A 88 -7.95 6.50 12.74
C ARG A 88 -6.91 6.54 11.63
N SER A 89 -5.64 6.37 11.97
CA SER A 89 -4.55 6.36 11.01
C SER A 89 -4.68 5.19 10.03
N ALA A 90 -5.02 3.99 10.53
CA ALA A 90 -5.33 2.83 9.69
C ALA A 90 -6.47 3.11 8.69
N ALA A 91 -7.59 3.69 9.16
CA ALA A 91 -8.69 4.06 8.28
C ALA A 91 -8.30 5.13 7.23
N ARG A 92 -7.41 6.06 7.58
CA ARG A 92 -6.88 7.06 6.64
C ARG A 92 -5.90 6.47 5.64
N ALA A 93 -5.08 5.50 6.04
CA ALA A 93 -4.22 4.74 5.14
C ALA A 93 -5.06 4.05 4.07
N ALA A 94 -6.13 3.36 4.46
CA ALA A 94 -7.07 2.73 3.51
C ALA A 94 -7.78 3.76 2.61
N ALA A 95 -8.21 4.90 3.15
CA ALA A 95 -8.83 5.96 2.36
C ALA A 95 -7.88 6.54 1.30
N ALA A 96 -6.63 6.84 1.67
CA ALA A 96 -5.62 7.32 0.75
C ALA A 96 -5.23 6.24 -0.28
N CYS A 97 -5.16 4.98 0.14
CA CYS A 97 -4.95 3.83 -0.73
C CYS A 97 -6.05 3.71 -1.80
N ALA A 98 -7.34 3.72 -1.45
CA ALA A 98 -8.43 3.72 -2.43
C ALA A 98 -8.37 4.93 -3.38
N ARG A 99 -7.93 6.10 -2.88
CA ARG A 99 -7.74 7.29 -3.74
C ARG A 99 -6.64 7.08 -4.78
N SER A 100 -5.63 6.27 -4.52
CA SER A 100 -4.56 5.98 -5.50
C SER A 100 -5.09 5.46 -6.84
N VAL A 101 -6.27 4.81 -6.84
CA VAL A 101 -6.95 4.29 -8.02
C VAL A 101 -7.55 5.40 -8.90
N ARG A 102 -7.69 6.63 -8.38
CA ARG A 102 -8.23 7.76 -9.15
C ARG A 102 -7.26 8.16 -10.27
N THR A 103 -7.74 8.08 -11.51
CA THR A 103 -6.97 8.47 -12.70
C THR A 103 -6.71 9.96 -12.83
N SER A 104 -7.32 10.80 -11.98
CA SER A 104 -7.00 12.24 -11.93
C SER A 104 -5.60 12.52 -11.36
N PHE A 105 -4.97 11.52 -10.74
CA PHE A 105 -3.53 11.56 -10.44
C PHE A 105 -2.74 11.24 -11.71
N THR A 106 -2.78 12.17 -12.66
CA THR A 106 -2.04 12.08 -13.93
C THR A 106 -0.58 12.50 -13.75
N SER A 107 -0.28 13.30 -12.72
CA SER A 107 1.08 13.73 -12.43
C SER A 107 1.82 12.73 -11.52
N TYR A 108 3.10 12.54 -11.81
CA TYR A 108 4.04 11.79 -10.97
C TYR A 108 4.04 12.31 -9.52
N THR A 109 4.06 13.64 -9.33
CA THR A 109 4.05 14.30 -8.02
C THR A 109 2.83 13.94 -7.18
N SER A 110 1.64 13.90 -7.79
CA SER A 110 0.44 13.56 -7.04
C SER A 110 0.42 12.11 -6.56
N ARG A 111 1.07 11.20 -7.29
CA ARG A 111 1.16 9.79 -6.88
C ARG A 111 2.14 9.57 -5.76
N ILE A 112 3.29 10.24 -5.79
CA ILE A 112 4.22 10.30 -4.65
C ILE A 112 3.47 10.79 -3.42
N TYR A 113 2.73 11.89 -3.54
CA TYR A 113 1.98 12.44 -2.41
C TYR A 113 0.99 11.43 -1.79
N VAL A 114 0.33 10.62 -2.63
CA VAL A 114 -0.58 9.56 -2.14
C VAL A 114 0.21 8.46 -1.43
N VAL A 115 1.29 7.97 -2.03
CA VAL A 115 2.17 6.95 -1.42
C VAL A 115 2.71 7.44 -0.08
N ASP A 116 3.31 8.63 -0.03
CA ASP A 116 3.81 9.27 1.18
C ASP A 116 2.72 9.42 2.23
N SER A 117 1.49 9.74 1.82
CA SER A 117 0.38 9.87 2.75
C SER A 117 -0.05 8.53 3.34
N VAL A 118 -0.02 7.44 2.57
CA VAL A 118 -0.35 6.11 3.07
C VAL A 118 0.75 5.64 4.03
N ILE A 119 2.03 5.79 3.67
CA ILE A 119 3.17 5.43 4.52
C ILE A 119 3.10 6.19 5.85
N ARG A 120 2.90 7.50 5.81
CA ARG A 120 2.76 8.33 7.02
C ARG A 120 1.63 7.83 7.92
N HIS A 121 0.49 7.47 7.33
CA HIS A 121 -0.63 6.93 8.09
C HIS A 121 -0.39 5.52 8.61
N ALA A 122 0.40 4.69 7.93
CA ALA A 122 0.83 3.40 8.45
C ALA A 122 1.73 3.59 9.68
N PHE A 123 2.71 4.49 9.62
CA PHE A 123 3.55 4.82 10.77
C PHE A 123 2.74 5.43 11.93
N ASP A 124 1.83 6.36 11.63
CA ASP A 124 0.91 6.92 12.64
C ASP A 124 -0.04 5.87 13.23
N ALA A 125 -0.25 4.73 12.55
CA ALA A 125 -1.00 3.59 13.06
C ALA A 125 -0.16 2.68 13.97
N GLY A 126 1.16 2.78 13.93
CA GLY A 126 2.09 1.95 14.69
C GLY A 126 2.82 0.89 13.88
N VAL A 127 2.67 0.89 12.55
CA VAL A 127 3.46 0.00 11.66
C VAL A 127 4.94 0.37 11.75
N ASP A 128 5.80 -0.63 11.89
CA ASP A 128 7.24 -0.40 11.94
C ASP A 128 7.83 -0.07 10.55
N THR A 129 8.92 0.69 10.52
CA THR A 129 9.63 0.99 9.26
C THR A 129 10.09 -0.27 8.56
N HIS A 130 10.55 -1.27 9.31
CA HIS A 130 10.96 -2.55 8.75
C HIS A 130 9.82 -3.29 8.05
N ASP A 131 8.61 -3.26 8.59
CA ASP A 131 7.45 -3.91 7.97
C ASP A 131 7.08 -3.25 6.65
N VAL A 132 7.17 -1.92 6.57
CA VAL A 132 6.96 -1.17 5.33
C VAL A 132 8.05 -1.49 4.30
N ASP A 133 9.31 -1.60 4.73
CA ASP A 133 10.42 -1.98 3.85
C ASP A 133 10.24 -3.39 3.27
N VAL A 134 9.83 -4.35 4.11
CA VAL A 134 9.53 -5.73 3.68
C VAL A 134 8.33 -5.75 2.74
N ALA A 135 7.27 -4.98 3.03
CA ALA A 135 6.11 -4.87 2.16
C ALA A 135 6.45 -4.24 0.80
N PHE A 136 7.28 -3.20 0.79
CA PHE A 136 7.81 -2.60 -0.44
C PHE A 136 8.60 -3.64 -1.25
N ALA A 137 9.55 -4.33 -0.62
CA ALA A 137 10.38 -5.33 -1.29
C ALA A 137 9.56 -6.47 -1.89
N ARG A 138 8.59 -7.00 -1.14
CA ARG A 138 7.66 -8.03 -1.64
C ARG A 138 6.86 -7.54 -2.85
N TRP A 139 6.37 -6.30 -2.79
CA TRP A 139 5.63 -5.69 -3.90
C TRP A 139 6.51 -5.50 -5.14
N VAL A 140 7.72 -4.98 -4.97
CA VAL A 140 8.68 -4.81 -6.08
C VAL A 140 8.99 -6.13 -6.76
N VAL A 141 9.26 -7.17 -5.98
CA VAL A 141 9.55 -8.51 -6.52
C VAL A 141 8.35 -9.07 -7.29
N TRP A 142 7.14 -8.88 -6.79
CA TRP A 142 5.91 -9.26 -7.50
C TRP A 142 5.77 -8.52 -8.84
N ASP A 143 5.97 -7.20 -8.86
CA ASP A 143 5.91 -6.37 -10.07
C ASP A 143 6.99 -6.77 -11.09
N LEU A 144 8.21 -7.05 -10.63
CA LEU A 144 9.31 -7.52 -11.49
C LEU A 144 9.05 -8.92 -12.07
N ALA A 145 8.41 -9.80 -11.29
CA ALA A 145 8.12 -11.17 -11.72
C ALA A 145 6.94 -11.23 -12.72
N GLY A 146 5.98 -10.31 -12.58
CA GLY A 146 4.72 -10.37 -13.32
C GLY A 146 4.02 -11.70 -13.06
N ASP A 147 3.63 -12.40 -14.13
CA ASP A 147 2.96 -13.71 -14.04
C ASP A 147 3.92 -14.89 -13.82
N LYS A 148 5.24 -14.65 -13.74
CA LYS A 148 6.22 -15.73 -13.56
C LYS A 148 6.19 -16.24 -12.13
N GLN A 149 6.05 -17.55 -11.99
CA GLN A 149 6.26 -18.23 -10.73
C GLN A 149 7.77 -18.31 -10.45
N ILE A 150 8.22 -17.60 -9.41
CA ILE A 150 9.59 -17.69 -8.88
C ILE A 150 9.57 -18.49 -7.59
N ASP A 151 10.61 -19.29 -7.36
CA ASP A 151 10.78 -20.02 -6.11
C ASP A 151 10.98 -19.07 -4.92
N GLU A 152 10.83 -19.61 -3.70
CA GLU A 152 10.90 -18.82 -2.47
C GLU A 152 12.30 -18.23 -2.25
N GLU A 153 13.35 -18.97 -2.61
CA GLU A 153 14.74 -18.56 -2.36
C GLU A 153 15.11 -17.35 -3.21
N LEU A 154 14.76 -17.38 -4.51
CA LEU A 154 14.91 -16.25 -5.43
C LEU A 154 14.06 -15.06 -5.01
N ARG A 155 12.84 -15.30 -4.50
CA ARG A 155 11.96 -14.23 -4.00
C ARG A 155 12.58 -13.53 -2.79
N LEU A 156 13.14 -14.29 -1.85
CA LEU A 156 13.81 -13.76 -0.67
C LEU A 156 15.09 -13.02 -1.05
N ALA A 157 15.91 -13.58 -1.95
CA ALA A 157 17.14 -12.94 -2.43
C ALA A 157 16.84 -11.63 -3.18
N ALA A 158 15.86 -11.63 -4.07
CA ALA A 158 15.44 -10.42 -4.77
C ALA A 158 14.86 -9.39 -3.80
N GLY A 159 14.06 -9.81 -2.82
CA GLY A 159 13.54 -8.93 -1.78
C GLY A 159 14.66 -8.27 -0.96
N ALA A 160 15.68 -9.05 -0.57
CA ALA A 160 16.84 -8.52 0.13
C ALA A 160 17.62 -7.50 -0.71
N ALA A 161 17.77 -7.74 -2.01
CA ALA A 161 18.39 -6.79 -2.93
C ALA A 161 17.59 -5.46 -3.00
N VAL A 162 16.26 -5.53 -3.04
CA VAL A 162 15.40 -4.32 -3.01
C VAL A 162 15.57 -3.55 -1.70
N VAL A 163 15.58 -4.23 -0.55
CA VAL A 163 15.81 -3.58 0.77
C VAL A 163 17.20 -2.93 0.83
N ALA A 164 18.20 -3.49 0.16
CA ALA A 164 19.53 -2.91 0.03
C ALA A 164 19.60 -1.75 -0.98
N GLY A 165 18.51 -1.46 -1.72
CA GLY A 165 18.44 -0.42 -2.74
C GLY A 165 18.97 -0.84 -4.12
N ASP A 166 19.18 -2.14 -4.36
CA ASP A 166 19.67 -2.68 -5.63
C ASP A 166 18.54 -3.37 -6.42
N GLU A 167 17.65 -2.55 -7.00
CA GLU A 167 16.55 -3.06 -7.83
C GLU A 167 17.06 -3.73 -9.13
N ASP A 168 18.24 -3.33 -9.63
CA ASP A 168 18.85 -3.93 -10.82
C ASP A 168 19.26 -5.39 -10.56
N LEU A 169 19.88 -5.66 -9.40
CA LEU A 169 20.18 -7.01 -8.95
C LEU A 169 18.89 -7.81 -8.71
N ALA A 170 17.88 -7.21 -8.07
CA ALA A 170 16.57 -7.86 -7.89
C ALA A 170 15.95 -8.25 -9.23
N SER A 171 16.04 -7.37 -10.23
CA SER A 171 15.56 -7.62 -11.59
C SER A 171 16.32 -8.76 -12.28
N LYS A 172 17.66 -8.80 -12.17
CA LYS A 172 18.48 -9.90 -12.71
C LYS A 172 18.15 -11.24 -12.05
N LEU A 173 17.96 -11.25 -10.73
CA LEU A 173 17.56 -12.43 -9.96
C LEU A 173 16.21 -12.97 -10.45
N VAL A 174 15.19 -12.11 -10.51
CA VAL A 174 13.84 -12.49 -10.96
C VAL A 174 13.82 -12.94 -12.43
N GLN A 175 14.68 -12.37 -13.27
CA GLN A 175 14.77 -12.72 -14.68
C GLN A 175 15.66 -13.95 -14.96
N GLY A 176 16.37 -14.49 -13.95
CA GLY A 176 17.32 -15.58 -14.11
C GLY A 176 18.54 -15.22 -14.97
N LYS A 177 19.01 -13.96 -14.89
CA LYS A 177 20.08 -13.39 -15.72
C LYS A 177 21.35 -13.06 -14.92
N LEU A 178 21.66 -13.84 -13.89
CA LEU A 178 22.92 -13.73 -13.15
C LEU A 178 24.10 -14.28 -13.96
#